data_AF-A0A8H3ZXS0-F1
#
_entry.id   AF-A0A8H3ZXS0-F1
#
_cell.length_a   1.000
_cell.length_b   1.000
_cell.length_c   1.000
_cell.angle_alpha   90.00
_cell.angle_beta   90.00
_cell.angle_gamma   90.00
#
_symmetry.space_group_name_H-M   'P 1'
#
loop_
_entity.id
_entity.type
_entity.pdbx_description
1 polymer ?
#
loop_
_entity_poly.entity_id
_entity_poly.type
_entity_poly.pdbx_seq_one_letter_code
_entity_poly.pdbx_strand_id
1 'polypeptide(L)'
;MNALFNKLPRVNICCFFVPLQIGAFIVTAWTLVWYAYTGIVVMTLSLYSSSIASTIFLKGLGACYLLLALGAFYGAHAIYYQIPHRVAKFVQGYFVAIIFYTMAQIVYIIVVQIAVSAAIANAKAQCEKASKGTNVNCDAYTGSYGFPIVSWLIPYAIGSLWQLYLFICIRSYSLELTERSEKPGQYNGP
;
A
#
# COMPACT_ATOMS: atom_id res chain seq x y z
N MET A 1 18.39 -9.04 -6.52
CA MET A 1 17.71 -7.72 -6.39
C MET A 1 18.39 -6.61 -7.18
N ASN A 2 19.71 -6.39 -7.06
CA ASN A 2 20.39 -5.26 -7.72
C ASN A 2 20.22 -5.19 -9.26
N ALA A 3 20.24 -6.32 -9.97
CA ALA A 3 20.09 -6.34 -11.43
C ALA A 3 18.70 -5.90 -11.94
N LEU A 4 17.63 -6.16 -11.16
CA LEU A 4 16.27 -5.77 -11.53
C LEU A 4 16.05 -4.27 -11.32
N PHE A 5 16.60 -3.71 -10.23
CA PHE A 5 16.50 -2.29 -9.95
C PHE A 5 17.21 -1.44 -10.99
N ASN A 6 18.37 -1.87 -11.50
CA ASN A 6 19.15 -1.11 -12.48
C ASN A 6 18.43 -0.86 -13.82
N LYS A 7 17.36 -1.60 -14.14
CA LYS A 7 16.57 -1.40 -15.36
C LYS A 7 15.40 -0.41 -15.21
N LEU A 8 15.10 0.04 -13.99
CA LEU A 8 14.00 0.99 -13.76
C LEU A 8 14.42 2.41 -14.12
N PRO A 9 13.53 3.20 -14.76
CA PRO A 9 13.83 4.56 -15.21
C PRO A 9 14.29 5.41 -14.03
N ARG A 10 15.38 6.16 -14.25
CA ARG A 10 15.91 7.12 -13.29
C ARG A 10 15.29 8.47 -13.58
N VAL A 11 14.68 9.07 -12.56
CA VAL A 11 14.06 10.38 -12.71
C VAL A 11 15.03 11.41 -12.19
N ASN A 12 15.48 12.30 -13.07
CA ASN A 12 16.42 13.37 -12.74
C ASN A 12 15.65 14.64 -12.37
N ILE A 13 16.32 15.62 -11.77
CA ILE A 13 15.74 16.90 -11.32
C ILE A 13 14.94 17.60 -12.44
N CYS A 14 15.31 17.41 -13.72
CA CYS A 14 14.59 17.94 -14.88
C CYS A 14 13.15 17.45 -15.05
N CYS A 15 12.76 16.34 -14.40
CA CYS A 15 11.42 15.76 -14.54
C CYS A 15 10.50 16.05 -13.35
N PHE A 16 10.98 16.73 -12.30
CA PHE A 16 10.18 17.07 -11.13
C PHE A 16 10.21 18.58 -10.86
N PHE A 17 9.02 19.13 -10.55
CA PHE A 17 8.87 20.52 -10.11
C PHE A 17 9.48 20.80 -8.71
N VAL A 18 9.99 19.77 -8.03
CA VAL A 18 10.44 19.82 -6.63
C VAL A 18 11.80 19.11 -6.53
N PRO A 19 12.77 19.63 -5.74
CA PRO A 19 14.04 18.97 -5.48
C PRO A 19 13.83 17.52 -5.01
N LEU A 20 14.66 16.59 -5.53
CA LEU A 20 14.52 15.16 -5.28
C LEU A 20 14.51 14.80 -3.78
N GLN A 21 15.30 15.51 -2.98
CA GLN A 21 15.34 15.37 -1.52
C GLN A 21 13.98 15.71 -0.87
N ILE A 22 13.36 16.82 -1.28
CA ILE A 22 12.06 17.25 -0.76
C ILE A 22 10.97 16.27 -1.22
N GLY A 23 11.03 15.80 -2.47
CA GLY A 23 10.15 14.74 -2.96
C GLY A 23 10.25 13.47 -2.12
N ALA A 24 11.47 12.96 -1.89
CA ALA A 24 11.71 11.79 -1.06
C ALA A 24 11.24 11.99 0.40
N PHE A 25 11.40 13.20 0.95
CA PHE A 25 10.93 13.52 2.29
C PHE A 25 9.39 13.51 2.38
N ILE A 26 8.70 14.13 1.42
CA ILE A 26 7.23 14.12 1.32
C ILE A 26 6.72 12.68 1.22
N VAL A 27 7.34 11.86 0.36
CA VAL A 27 6.99 10.44 0.23
C VAL A 27 7.10 9.73 1.56
N THR A 28 8.19 9.96 2.28
CA THR A 28 8.48 9.24 3.52
C THR A 28 7.56 9.70 4.65
N ALA A 29 7.25 11.00 4.73
CA ALA A 29 6.27 11.56 5.64
C ALA A 29 4.86 11.04 5.35
N TRP A 30 4.46 10.94 4.07
CA TRP A 30 3.20 10.32 3.68
C TRP A 30 3.12 8.86 4.14
N THR A 31 4.21 8.12 3.94
CA THR A 31 4.31 6.69 4.31
C THR A 31 4.21 6.52 5.82
N LEU A 32 4.83 7.41 6.60
CA LEU A 32 4.74 7.46 8.05
C LEU A 32 3.28 7.65 8.51
N VAL A 33 2.62 8.69 8.00
CA VAL A 33 1.23 9.01 8.36
C VAL A 33 0.29 7.87 7.98
N TRP A 34 0.45 7.31 6.79
CA TRP A 34 -0.37 6.22 6.30
C TRP A 34 -0.26 4.96 7.15
N TYR A 35 0.97 4.52 7.47
CA TYR A 35 1.17 3.33 8.29
C TYR A 35 0.78 3.55 9.75
N ALA A 36 1.00 4.74 10.31
CA ALA A 36 0.54 5.09 11.65
C ALA A 36 -1.00 5.04 11.73
N TYR A 37 -1.69 5.70 10.79
CA TYR A 37 -3.15 5.69 10.70
C TYR A 37 -3.69 4.27 10.55
N THR A 38 -3.15 3.51 9.59
CA THR A 38 -3.59 2.12 9.33
C THR A 38 -3.38 1.23 10.55
N GLY A 39 -2.23 1.36 11.22
CA GLY A 39 -1.93 0.60 12.43
C GLY A 39 -2.92 0.88 13.57
N ILE A 40 -3.25 2.15 13.80
CA ILE A 40 -4.24 2.56 14.80
C ILE A 40 -5.61 1.99 14.42
N VAL A 41 -6.09 2.20 13.19
CA VAL A 41 -7.41 1.72 12.75
C VAL A 41 -7.53 0.20 12.89
N VAL A 42 -6.52 -0.56 12.45
CA VAL A 42 -6.52 -2.02 12.56
C VAL A 42 -6.53 -2.48 14.01
N MET A 43 -5.79 -1.81 14.91
CA MET A 43 -5.86 -2.07 16.35
C MET A 43 -7.23 -1.74 16.92
N THR A 44 -7.85 -0.63 16.52
CA THR A 44 -9.19 -0.24 16.98
C THR A 44 -10.26 -1.23 16.50
N LEU A 45 -10.15 -1.78 15.29
CA LEU A 45 -11.04 -2.83 14.79
C LEU A 45 -11.02 -4.09 15.67
N SER A 46 -9.90 -4.38 16.34
CA SER A 46 -9.80 -5.51 17.27
C SER A 46 -10.75 -5.40 18.47
N LEU A 47 -11.21 -4.20 18.81
CA LEU A 47 -12.17 -3.96 19.90
C LEU A 47 -13.59 -4.41 19.55
N TYR A 48 -13.92 -4.50 18.25
CA TYR A 48 -15.24 -4.90 17.76
C TYR A 48 -15.30 -6.37 17.36
N SER A 49 -14.19 -7.10 17.51
CA SER A 49 -14.08 -8.52 17.19
C SER A 49 -14.63 -9.37 18.33
N SER A 50 -15.56 -10.28 18.02
CA SER A 50 -16.15 -11.22 18.98
C SER A 50 -15.28 -12.47 19.24
N SER A 51 -14.25 -12.72 18.42
CA SER A 51 -13.34 -13.85 18.56
C SER A 51 -11.97 -13.44 19.06
N ILE A 52 -11.45 -14.18 20.05
CA ILE A 52 -10.12 -13.97 20.64
C ILE A 52 -9.03 -14.10 19.57
N ALA A 53 -9.15 -15.07 18.67
CA ALA A 53 -8.17 -15.31 17.62
C ALA A 53 -8.07 -14.12 16.64
N SER A 54 -9.22 -13.56 16.22
CA SER A 54 -9.24 -12.38 15.35
C SER A 54 -8.76 -11.13 16.09
N THR A 55 -9.05 -10.99 17.38
CA THR A 55 -8.55 -9.86 18.19
C THR A 55 -7.02 -9.88 18.29
N ILE A 56 -6.41 -11.03 18.58
CA ILE A 56 -4.94 -11.19 18.63
C ILE A 56 -4.33 -10.91 17.26
N PHE A 57 -4.92 -11.48 16.20
CA PHE A 57 -4.45 -11.27 14.83
C PHE A 57 -4.47 -9.79 14.43
N LEU A 58 -5.58 -9.09 14.65
CA LEU A 58 -5.73 -7.67 14.32
C LEU A 58 -4.76 -6.80 15.13
N LYS A 59 -4.57 -7.07 16.43
CA LYS A 59 -3.57 -6.36 17.24
C LYS A 59 -2.14 -6.58 16.73
N GLY A 60 -1.80 -7.82 16.39
CA GLY A 60 -0.51 -8.16 15.79
C GLY A 60 -0.28 -7.44 14.47
N LEU A 61 -1.27 -7.47 13.57
CA LEU A 61 -1.21 -6.79 12.28
C LEU A 61 -1.08 -5.27 12.44
N GLY A 62 -1.85 -4.67 13.36
CA GLY A 62 -1.75 -3.25 13.68
C GLY A 62 -0.36 -2.87 14.25
N ALA A 63 0.23 -3.73 15.08
CA ALA A 63 1.59 -3.51 15.59
C ALA A 63 2.64 -3.56 14.47
N CYS A 64 2.50 -4.47 13.50
CA CYS A 64 3.35 -4.51 12.32
C CYS A 64 3.27 -3.21 11.51
N TYR A 65 2.07 -2.64 11.32
CA TYR A 65 1.93 -1.34 10.65
C TYR A 65 2.62 -0.20 11.42
N LEU A 66 2.53 -0.17 12.74
CA LEU A 66 3.24 0.82 13.56
C LEU A 66 4.77 0.67 13.46
N LEU A 67 5.28 -0.57 13.38
CA LEU A 67 6.70 -0.82 13.13
C LEU A 67 7.15 -0.33 11.74
N LEU A 68 6.30 -0.49 10.72
CA LEU A 68 6.55 0.09 9.39
C LEU A 68 6.54 1.62 9.42
N ALA A 69 5.68 2.24 10.23
CA ALA A 69 5.69 3.67 10.47
C ALA A 69 7.02 4.14 11.10
N LEU A 70 7.54 3.41 12.09
CA LEU A 70 8.88 3.67 12.64
C LEU A 70 9.98 3.52 11.59
N GLY A 71 9.86 2.53 10.70
CA GLY A 71 10.76 2.38 9.55
C GLY A 71 10.73 3.59 8.61
N ALA A 72 9.55 4.16 8.37
CA ALA A 72 9.40 5.40 7.61
C ALA A 72 10.02 6.60 8.35
N PHE A 73 9.83 6.72 9.67
CA PHE A 73 10.49 7.76 10.46
C PHE A 73 12.03 7.68 10.36
N TYR A 74 12.59 6.48 10.44
CA TYR A 74 14.01 6.24 10.23
C TYR A 74 14.46 6.63 8.80
N GLY A 75 13.65 6.33 7.79
CA GLY A 75 13.88 6.76 6.41
C GLY A 75 13.91 8.28 6.27
N ALA A 76 12.98 8.99 6.90
CA ALA A 76 12.90 10.45 6.85
C ALA A 76 14.15 11.09 7.48
N HIS A 77 14.57 10.56 8.64
CA HIS A 77 15.82 10.97 9.28
C HIS A 77 17.04 10.72 8.37
N ALA A 78 17.13 9.54 7.74
CA ALA A 78 18.23 9.22 6.83
C ALA A 78 18.30 10.16 5.61
N ILE A 79 17.13 10.55 5.08
CA ILE A 79 17.00 11.49 3.96
C ILE A 79 17.41 12.91 4.38
N TYR A 80 16.97 13.36 5.56
CA TYR A 80 17.29 14.68 6.11
C TYR A 80 18.78 14.87 6.32
N TYR A 81 19.46 13.88 6.93
CA TYR A 81 20.90 13.89 7.16
C TYR A 81 21.74 13.38 5.98
N GLN A 82 21.10 13.12 4.82
CA GLN A 82 21.80 12.72 3.59
C GLN A 82 22.73 11.51 3.78
N ILE A 83 22.29 10.48 4.53
CA ILE A 83 23.13 9.31 4.85
C ILE A 83 22.90 8.18 3.82
N PRO A 84 23.79 7.98 2.82
CA PRO A 84 23.51 7.17 1.63
C PRO A 84 23.20 5.70 1.95
N HIS A 85 23.98 5.06 2.82
CA HIS A 85 23.79 3.65 3.19
C HIS A 85 22.45 3.39 3.90
N ARG A 86 21.93 4.37 4.66
CA ARG A 86 20.65 4.25 5.38
C ARG A 86 19.47 4.45 4.44
N VAL A 87 19.58 5.42 3.52
CA VAL A 87 18.56 5.65 2.49
C VAL A 87 18.46 4.43 1.57
N ALA A 88 19.57 3.82 1.16
CA ALA A 88 19.56 2.61 0.35
C ALA A 88 18.87 1.42 1.04
N LYS A 89 19.14 1.21 2.35
CA LYS A 89 18.44 0.18 3.15
C LYS A 89 16.94 0.47 3.25
N PHE A 90 16.56 1.73 3.44
CA PHE A 90 15.16 2.13 3.47
C PHE A 90 14.45 1.86 2.14
N VAL A 91 15.07 2.17 0.99
CA VAL A 91 14.53 1.86 -0.35
C VAL A 91 14.30 0.37 -0.53
N GLN A 92 15.25 -0.47 -0.11
CA GLN A 92 15.09 -1.93 -0.18
C GLN A 92 13.94 -2.42 0.69
N GLY A 93 13.86 -1.94 1.93
CA GLY A 93 12.76 -2.26 2.84
C GLY A 93 11.41 -1.82 2.30
N TYR A 94 11.33 -0.61 1.72
CA TYR A 94 10.11 -0.08 1.12
C TYR A 94 9.66 -0.91 -0.08
N PHE A 95 10.59 -1.37 -0.94
CA PHE A 95 10.26 -2.27 -2.04
C PHE A 95 9.66 -3.59 -1.56
N VAL A 96 10.26 -4.20 -0.53
CA VAL A 96 9.72 -5.43 0.07
C VAL A 96 8.33 -5.18 0.64
N ALA A 97 8.12 -4.05 1.33
CA ALA A 97 6.82 -3.67 1.86
C ALA A 97 5.76 -3.50 0.74
N ILE A 98 6.11 -2.91 -0.40
CA ILE A 98 5.21 -2.80 -1.57
C ILE A 98 4.80 -4.19 -2.08
N ILE A 99 5.75 -5.14 -2.17
CA ILE A 99 5.44 -6.52 -2.59
C ILE A 99 4.46 -7.17 -1.61
N PHE A 100 4.74 -7.11 -0.32
CA PHE A 100 3.85 -7.68 0.70
C PHE A 100 2.47 -7.03 0.70
N TYR A 101 2.42 -5.70 0.56
CA TYR A 101 1.16 -4.97 0.43
C TYR A 101 0.37 -5.47 -0.78
N THR A 102 1.01 -5.55 -1.95
CA THR A 102 0.38 -6.02 -3.19
C THR A 102 -0.18 -7.45 -3.04
N MET A 103 0.59 -8.36 -2.44
CA MET A 103 0.14 -9.73 -2.17
C MET A 103 -1.04 -9.78 -1.19
N ALA A 104 -0.98 -9.02 -0.09
CA ALA A 104 -2.05 -8.96 0.90
C ALA A 104 -3.35 -8.37 0.31
N GLN A 105 -3.21 -7.34 -0.53
CA GLN A 105 -4.31 -6.73 -1.27
C GLN A 105 -4.99 -7.76 -2.20
N ILE A 106 -4.22 -8.54 -2.98
CA ILE A 106 -4.78 -9.60 -3.83
C ILE A 106 -5.56 -10.64 -3.00
N VAL A 107 -4.99 -11.11 -1.90
CA VAL A 107 -5.67 -12.07 -1.00
C VAL A 107 -6.97 -11.48 -0.45
N TYR A 108 -6.95 -10.23 -0.01
CA TYR A 108 -8.13 -9.53 0.51
C TYR A 108 -9.25 -9.46 -0.54
N ILE A 109 -8.93 -9.12 -1.79
CA ILE A 109 -9.93 -9.10 -2.89
C ILE A 109 -10.60 -10.46 -3.03
N ILE A 110 -9.80 -11.53 -3.08
CA ILE A 110 -10.32 -12.89 -3.30
C ILE A 110 -11.27 -13.26 -2.16
N VAL A 111 -10.88 -13.00 -0.92
CA VAL A 111 -11.70 -13.30 0.26
C VAL A 111 -13.01 -12.49 0.25
N VAL A 112 -12.94 -11.18 -0.01
CA VAL A 112 -14.13 -10.31 -0.08
C VAL A 112 -15.05 -10.75 -1.22
N GLN A 113 -14.50 -11.10 -2.38
CA GLN A 113 -15.30 -11.58 -3.51
C GLN A 113 -16.06 -12.85 -3.15
N ILE A 114 -15.41 -13.82 -2.50
CA ILE A 114 -16.05 -15.06 -2.06
C ILE A 114 -17.15 -14.75 -1.05
N ALA A 115 -16.89 -13.90 -0.06
CA ALA A 115 -17.85 -13.53 0.98
C ALA A 115 -19.09 -12.83 0.41
N VAL A 116 -18.90 -11.86 -0.50
CA VAL A 116 -20.02 -11.14 -1.13
C VAL A 116 -20.81 -12.08 -2.05
N SER A 117 -20.14 -12.92 -2.84
CA SER A 117 -20.82 -13.90 -3.71
C SER A 117 -21.68 -14.87 -2.91
N ALA A 118 -21.17 -15.34 -1.77
CA ALA A 118 -21.92 -16.21 -0.87
C ALA A 118 -23.12 -15.51 -0.22
N ALA A 119 -22.97 -14.24 0.18
CA ALA A 119 -24.07 -13.44 0.72
C ALA A 119 -25.17 -13.22 -0.32
N ILE A 120 -24.81 -12.91 -1.57
CA ILE A 120 -25.76 -12.75 -2.68
C ILE A 120 -26.50 -14.06 -2.96
N ALA A 121 -25.80 -15.20 -2.99
CA ALA A 121 -26.41 -16.51 -3.18
C ALA A 121 -27.41 -16.85 -2.07
N ASN A 122 -27.07 -16.57 -0.81
CA ASN A 122 -27.97 -16.75 0.33
C ASN A 122 -29.21 -15.84 0.25
N ALA A 123 -29.03 -14.56 -0.13
CA ALA A 123 -30.13 -13.63 -0.31
C ALA A 123 -31.09 -14.08 -1.42
N LYS A 124 -30.55 -14.57 -2.55
CA LYS A 124 -31.34 -15.16 -3.63
C LYS A 124 -32.14 -16.37 -3.15
N ALA A 125 -31.49 -17.31 -2.46
CA ALA A 125 -32.16 -18.50 -1.94
C ALA A 125 -33.27 -18.17 -0.91
N GLN A 126 -33.13 -17.11 -0.11
CA GLN A 126 -34.18 -16.64 0.79
C GLN A 126 -35.35 -15.99 0.03
N CYS A 127 -35.07 -15.18 -1.00
CA CYS A 127 -36.09 -14.59 -1.86
C CYS A 127 -36.92 -15.68 -2.57
N GLU A 128 -36.27 -16.68 -3.16
CA GLU A 128 -36.94 -17.79 -3.85
C GLU A 128 -37.82 -18.62 -2.90
N LYS A 129 -37.38 -18.81 -1.65
CA LYS A 129 -38.19 -19.48 -0.62
C LYS A 129 -39.43 -18.68 -0.22
N ALA A 130 -39.30 -17.35 -0.10
CA ALA A 130 -40.40 -16.46 0.26
C ALA A 130 -41.38 -16.21 -0.89
N SER A 131 -40.91 -16.28 -2.14
CA SER A 131 -41.68 -16.03 -3.36
C SER A 131 -42.49 -17.23 -3.86
N LYS A 132 -42.61 -18.32 -3.09
CA LYS A 132 -43.43 -19.48 -3.47
C LYS A 132 -44.91 -19.08 -3.53
N GLY A 133 -45.35 -18.65 -4.71
CA GLY A 133 -46.73 -18.24 -5.00
C GLY A 133 -46.87 -16.89 -5.72
N THR A 134 -45.80 -16.10 -5.82
CA THR A 134 -45.78 -14.80 -6.53
C THR A 134 -44.70 -14.82 -7.61
N ASN A 135 -44.97 -14.29 -8.81
CA ASN A 135 -43.98 -14.16 -9.89
C ASN A 135 -42.97 -13.02 -9.61
N VAL A 136 -42.25 -13.07 -8.48
CA VAL A 136 -41.22 -12.08 -8.16
C VAL A 136 -39.90 -12.49 -8.80
N ASN A 137 -39.33 -11.61 -9.62
CA ASN A 137 -38.02 -11.83 -10.21
C ASN A 137 -36.90 -11.56 -9.18
N CYS A 138 -36.45 -12.60 -8.48
CA CYS A 138 -35.37 -12.52 -7.49
C CYS A 138 -33.99 -12.20 -8.10
N ASP A 139 -33.81 -12.27 -9.42
CA ASP A 139 -32.57 -11.85 -10.09
C ASP A 139 -32.45 -10.32 -10.18
N ALA A 140 -33.57 -9.59 -10.20
CA ALA A 140 -33.56 -8.13 -10.26
C ALA A 140 -33.04 -7.47 -8.95
N TYR A 141 -33.27 -8.13 -7.81
CA TYR A 141 -32.81 -7.68 -6.49
C TYR A 141 -31.31 -7.94 -6.26
N THR A 142 -30.74 -8.96 -6.91
CA THR A 142 -29.33 -9.33 -6.78
C THR A 142 -28.45 -8.76 -7.89
N GLY A 143 -29.03 -8.46 -9.07
CA GLY A 143 -28.32 -7.91 -10.24
C GLY A 143 -27.79 -6.48 -10.08
N SER A 144 -28.24 -5.74 -9.06
CA SER A 144 -27.76 -4.37 -8.78
C SER A 144 -26.43 -4.33 -8.00
N TYR A 145 -26.01 -5.45 -7.40
CA TYR A 145 -24.69 -5.58 -6.79
C TYR A 145 -23.65 -5.90 -7.87
N GLY A 146 -23.38 -4.90 -8.71
CA GLY A 146 -22.33 -4.95 -9.71
C GLY A 146 -21.01 -5.46 -9.11
N PHE A 147 -20.33 -6.32 -9.87
CA PHE A 147 -19.11 -7.04 -9.50
C PHE A 147 -18.21 -6.25 -8.53
N PRO A 148 -18.12 -6.64 -7.24
CA PRO A 148 -17.30 -5.98 -6.21
C PRO A 148 -15.83 -5.85 -6.63
N ILE A 149 -15.36 -6.75 -7.48
CA ILE A 149 -14.02 -6.70 -8.09
C ILE A 149 -13.79 -5.41 -8.87
N VAL A 150 -14.78 -4.93 -9.65
CA VAL A 150 -14.59 -3.79 -10.57
C VAL A 150 -14.50 -2.48 -9.81
N SER A 151 -15.34 -2.30 -8.77
CA SER A 151 -15.27 -1.12 -7.90
C SER A 151 -13.98 -1.05 -7.09
N TRP A 152 -13.30 -2.19 -6.93
CA TRP A 152 -12.06 -2.31 -6.16
C TRP A 152 -10.79 -2.24 -7.04
N LEU A 153 -10.85 -2.69 -8.29
CA LEU A 153 -9.74 -2.63 -9.24
C LEU A 153 -9.23 -1.19 -9.47
N ILE A 154 -10.15 -0.21 -9.50
CA ILE A 154 -9.82 1.20 -9.71
C ILE A 154 -8.97 1.76 -8.55
N PRO A 155 -9.44 1.75 -7.28
CA PRO A 155 -8.64 2.25 -6.16
C PRO A 155 -7.35 1.45 -5.96
N TYR A 156 -7.35 0.15 -6.25
CA TYR A 156 -6.12 -0.65 -6.24
C TYR A 156 -5.10 -0.21 -7.29
N ALA A 157 -5.52 -0.05 -8.54
CA ALA A 157 -4.63 0.41 -9.61
C ALA A 157 -4.06 1.79 -9.30
N ILE A 158 -4.87 2.72 -8.82
CA ILE A 158 -4.43 4.05 -8.38
C ILE A 158 -3.42 3.93 -7.23
N GLY A 159 -3.71 3.10 -6.22
CA GLY A 159 -2.81 2.88 -5.09
C GLY A 159 -1.47 2.24 -5.49
N SER A 160 -1.50 1.26 -6.38
CA SER A 160 -0.29 0.61 -6.91
C SER A 160 0.55 1.56 -7.75
N LEU A 161 -0.08 2.37 -8.62
CA LEU A 161 0.62 3.39 -9.40
C LEU A 161 1.25 4.45 -8.48
N TRP A 162 0.52 4.88 -7.45
CA TRP A 162 1.05 5.80 -6.45
C TRP A 162 2.27 5.23 -5.73
N GLN A 163 2.20 3.98 -5.22
CA GLN A 163 3.34 3.34 -4.55
C GLN A 163 4.54 3.14 -5.48
N LEU A 164 4.32 2.78 -6.74
CA LEU A 164 5.39 2.66 -7.73
C LEU A 164 6.07 4.00 -7.98
N TYR A 165 5.28 5.07 -8.13
CA TYR A 165 5.80 6.43 -8.28
C TYR A 165 6.65 6.84 -7.07
N LEU A 166 6.15 6.62 -5.84
CA LEU A 166 6.87 6.89 -4.60
C LEU A 166 8.20 6.12 -4.52
N PHE A 167 8.18 4.84 -4.92
CA PHE A 167 9.39 4.01 -4.98
C PHE A 167 10.45 4.58 -5.94
N ILE A 168 10.02 4.99 -7.14
CA ILE A 168 10.90 5.58 -8.13
C ILE A 168 11.55 6.87 -7.60
N CYS A 169 10.80 7.71 -6.89
CA CYS A 169 11.30 8.94 -6.27
C CYS A 169 12.41 8.66 -5.24
N ILE A 170 12.15 7.83 -4.23
CA ILE A 170 13.13 7.55 -3.16
C ILE A 170 14.35 6.82 -3.73
N ARG A 171 14.14 5.88 -4.67
CA ARG A 171 15.25 5.18 -5.34
C ARG A 171 16.15 6.16 -6.10
N SER A 172 15.56 7.07 -6.88
CA SER A 172 16.31 8.05 -7.66
C SER A 172 17.15 8.94 -6.74
N TYR A 173 16.60 9.32 -5.58
CA TYR A 173 17.32 10.10 -4.57
C TYR A 173 18.46 9.32 -3.93
N SER A 174 18.24 8.04 -3.61
CA SER A 174 19.30 7.16 -3.09
C SER A 174 20.49 7.07 -4.04
N LEU A 175 20.25 6.96 -5.35
CA LEU A 175 21.31 6.86 -6.35
C LEU A 175 22.09 8.18 -6.48
N GLU A 176 21.38 9.31 -6.50
CA GLU A 176 22.01 10.63 -6.50
C GLU A 176 22.90 10.86 -5.27
N LEU A 177 22.40 10.48 -4.08
CA LEU A 177 23.17 10.53 -2.84
C LEU A 177 24.43 9.68 -2.89
N THR A 178 24.33 8.45 -3.40
CA THR A 178 25.48 7.56 -3.54
C THR A 178 26.53 8.17 -4.47
N GLU A 179 26.12 8.70 -5.63
CA GLU A 179 27.04 9.36 -6.57
C GLU A 179 27.72 10.59 -5.99
N ARG A 180 26.98 11.43 -5.27
CA ARG A 180 27.55 12.59 -4.54
C ARG A 180 28.57 12.15 -3.49
N SER A 181 28.29 11.05 -2.78
CA SER A 181 29.20 10.53 -1.75
C SER A 181 30.47 9.88 -2.31
N GLU A 182 30.40 9.28 -3.49
CA GLU A 182 31.54 8.62 -4.16
C GLU A 182 32.38 9.59 -5.00
N LYS A 183 31.81 10.72 -5.42
CA LYS A 183 32.50 11.75 -6.25
C LYS A 183 32.30 13.16 -5.70
N PRO A 184 32.84 13.47 -4.50
CA PRO A 184 32.61 14.76 -3.83
C PRO A 184 33.14 15.99 -4.60
N GLY A 185 33.99 15.81 -5.63
CA GLY A 185 34.57 16.90 -6.43
C GLY A 185 34.08 17.04 -7.88
N GLN A 186 33.19 16.17 -8.37
CA GLN A 186 32.62 16.28 -9.73
C GLN A 186 31.15 16.72 -9.73
N TYR A 187 30.52 16.77 -8.56
CA TYR A 187 29.13 17.17 -8.41
C TYR A 187 29.04 18.66 -8.08
N ASN A 188 29.11 19.49 -9.13
CA ASN A 188 28.55 20.83 -9.08
C ASN A 188 27.02 20.70 -9.19
N GLY A 189 26.39 20.11 -8.18
CA GLY A 189 24.97 20.39 -7.96
C GLY A 189 24.82 21.88 -7.60
N PRO A 190 23.65 22.48 -7.81
CA PRO A 190 23.41 23.86 -7.39
C PRO A 190 23.72 24.06 -5.89
#